data_AF-A0A9D7HAD6-F1
#
_entry.id   AF-A0A9D7HAD6-F1
#
_cell.length_a   1.000
_cell.length_b   1.000
_cell.length_c   1.000
_cell.angle_alpha   90.00
_cell.angle_beta   90.00
_cell.angle_gamma   90.00
#
_symmetry.space_group_name_H-M   'P 1'
#
loop_
_entity.id
_entity.type
_entity.pdbx_description
1 polymer ?
#
loop_
_entity_poly.entity_id
_entity_poly.type
_entity_poly.pdbx_seq_one_letter_code
_entity_poly.pdbx_strand_id
1 'polypeptide(L)'
;MKGSFLTALAALALFTTGGARSAWAAIAAPCAPATMAPAAPTLPANLPGFGYTALKATSAQVHLYTAAKTEVPLTVGPVEGGYLKVVPTSPLTVGASYELQFESFCGYGPYPAQGPITFTVAPAAPLPTELGAVSSAPTSTAKDLGTTQFTIAASYTLHASMKPWVAAYRFGVAFDDRPIETKVTLSANGDVAQVTAKGWCDEASAAKPKHSVVLRARLPFTTTLETAPSVVEFACPAPKFTTPPQTTPVIPAPSTTASGAPSAPTTTTTTTDGGCSLAATRAVAPPFAALAPLALALGLALRRRRTAVAAVIANKGDS
;
A
#
# COMPACT_ATOMS: atom_id res chain seq x y z
N MET A 1 -71.81 -58.77 8.34
CA MET A 1 -72.12 -57.31 8.36
C MET A 1 -70.85 -56.60 7.91
N LYS A 2 -70.75 -56.21 6.63
CA LYS A 2 -71.06 -54.86 6.09
C LYS A 2 -70.20 -53.74 6.71
N GLY A 3 -69.42 -53.08 5.85
CA GLY A 3 -68.74 -51.79 6.05
C GLY A 3 -67.28 -51.85 5.57
N SER A 4 -66.88 -51.58 4.33
CA SER A 4 -67.01 -50.42 3.42
C SER A 4 -65.79 -49.49 3.44
N PHE A 5 -65.45 -49.00 2.23
CA PHE A 5 -64.57 -47.90 1.80
C PHE A 5 -63.11 -48.26 1.42
N LEU A 6 -62.76 -48.36 0.12
CA LEU A 6 -62.57 -47.33 -0.94
C LEU A 6 -61.17 -46.69 -0.95
N THR A 7 -60.36 -47.21 -1.89
CA THR A 7 -59.56 -46.50 -2.91
C THR A 7 -59.42 -44.97 -2.80
N ALA A 8 -58.19 -44.45 -2.80
CA ALA A 8 -57.69 -43.53 -3.84
C ALA A 8 -56.23 -43.07 -3.58
N LEU A 9 -55.47 -43.06 -4.69
CA LEU A 9 -54.14 -42.50 -4.88
C LEU A 9 -54.05 -41.01 -4.47
N ALA A 10 -52.91 -40.61 -3.90
CA ALA A 10 -52.21 -39.40 -4.35
C ALA A 10 -50.73 -39.49 -3.95
N ALA A 11 -49.86 -39.49 -4.96
CA ALA A 11 -48.42 -39.44 -4.83
C ALA A 11 -47.98 -38.10 -4.22
N LEU A 12 -47.44 -38.12 -3.01
CA LEU A 12 -46.64 -37.02 -2.49
C LEU A 12 -45.18 -37.25 -2.92
N ALA A 13 -44.88 -36.85 -4.15
CA ALA A 13 -43.52 -36.83 -4.66
C ALA A 13 -42.68 -35.82 -3.87
N LEU A 14 -41.50 -36.29 -3.48
CA LEU A 14 -40.45 -35.58 -2.76
C LEU A 14 -40.16 -34.20 -3.36
N PHE A 15 -40.53 -33.13 -2.65
CA PHE A 15 -39.77 -31.89 -2.68
C PHE A 15 -38.62 -32.00 -1.68
N THR A 16 -37.59 -32.79 -2.04
CA THR A 16 -36.26 -32.56 -1.47
C THR A 16 -35.80 -31.23 -2.05
N THR A 17 -36.03 -30.17 -1.28
CA THR A 17 -35.37 -28.88 -1.47
C THR A 17 -33.87 -29.12 -1.32
N GLY A 18 -33.24 -29.50 -2.43
CA GLY A 18 -31.81 -29.41 -2.63
C GLY A 18 -31.45 -27.94 -2.54
N GLY A 19 -31.29 -27.45 -1.32
CA GLY A 19 -30.76 -26.14 -1.04
C GLY A 19 -29.37 -26.11 -1.66
N ALA A 20 -29.28 -25.51 -2.85
CA ALA A 20 -28.03 -25.15 -3.46
C ALA A 20 -27.30 -24.34 -2.40
N ARG A 21 -26.29 -24.96 -1.78
CA ARG A 21 -25.37 -24.25 -0.89
C ARG A 21 -24.78 -23.17 -1.77
N SER A 22 -25.23 -21.93 -1.56
CA SER A 22 -24.65 -20.77 -2.22
C SER A 22 -23.15 -20.87 -1.95
N ALA A 23 -22.39 -21.24 -2.97
CA ALA A 23 -20.95 -21.20 -2.90
C ALA A 23 -20.63 -19.74 -2.62
N TRP A 24 -20.23 -19.44 -1.39
CA TRP A 24 -19.69 -18.13 -1.04
C TRP A 24 -18.47 -17.98 -1.92
N ALA A 25 -18.64 -17.30 -3.05
CA ALA A 25 -17.54 -16.95 -3.92
C ALA A 25 -16.53 -16.22 -3.04
N ALA A 26 -15.33 -16.80 -2.93
CA ALA A 26 -14.25 -16.19 -2.18
C ALA A 26 -14.14 -14.74 -2.66
N ILE A 27 -14.29 -13.78 -1.74
CA ILE A 27 -14.12 -12.37 -2.05
C ILE A 27 -12.71 -12.25 -2.60
N ALA A 28 -12.59 -11.96 -3.90
CA ALA A 28 -11.30 -11.80 -4.54
C ALA A 28 -10.51 -10.74 -3.76
N ALA A 29 -9.25 -11.03 -3.45
CA ALA A 29 -8.41 -10.12 -2.68
C ALA A 29 -8.45 -8.73 -3.33
N PRO A 30 -8.69 -7.64 -2.55
CA PRO A 30 -8.76 -6.30 -3.10
C PRO A 30 -7.45 -6.00 -3.82
N CYS A 31 -7.54 -5.62 -5.09
CA CYS A 31 -6.37 -5.26 -5.88
C CYS A 31 -5.80 -3.94 -5.34
N ALA A 32 -4.59 -3.97 -4.80
CA ALA A 32 -3.89 -2.75 -4.42
C ALA A 32 -3.33 -2.07 -5.69
N PRO A 33 -3.58 -0.77 -5.91
CA PRO A 33 -2.97 -0.05 -7.02
C PRO A 33 -1.46 -0.20 -7.03
N ALA A 34 -0.89 -0.35 -8.22
CA ALA A 34 0.56 -0.33 -8.37
C ALA A 34 1.11 1.04 -7.96
N THR A 35 2.25 1.06 -7.28
CA THR A 35 2.91 2.27 -6.82
C THR A 35 4.39 2.22 -7.14
N MET A 36 4.98 3.38 -7.37
CA MET A 36 6.41 3.57 -7.59
C MET A 36 7.06 4.25 -6.37
N ALA A 37 8.31 3.90 -6.11
CA ALA A 37 9.15 4.53 -5.10
C ALA A 37 10.58 4.73 -5.66
N PRO A 38 11.27 5.83 -5.35
CA PRO A 38 10.79 7.00 -4.62
C PRO A 38 9.78 7.84 -5.44
N ALA A 39 8.88 8.53 -4.75
CA ALA A 39 7.94 9.49 -5.34
C ALA A 39 8.24 10.88 -4.77
N ALA A 40 9.36 11.46 -5.20
CA ALA A 40 9.83 12.77 -4.74
C ALA A 40 9.90 13.75 -5.91
N PRO A 41 9.65 15.06 -5.70
CA PRO A 41 9.76 16.07 -6.76
C PRO A 41 11.20 16.28 -7.22
N THR A 42 12.20 15.90 -6.42
CA THR A 42 13.62 16.01 -6.73
C THR A 42 14.35 14.76 -6.27
N LEU A 43 15.18 14.18 -7.14
CA LEU A 43 15.91 12.93 -6.91
C LEU A 43 17.38 13.08 -7.31
N PRO A 44 18.36 12.59 -6.52
CA PRO A 44 19.75 12.58 -6.92
C PRO A 44 20.02 11.73 -8.18
N ALA A 45 20.93 12.19 -9.03
CA ALA A 45 21.27 11.53 -10.30
C ALA A 45 21.79 10.08 -10.15
N ASN A 46 22.31 9.72 -8.97
CA ASN A 46 22.83 8.39 -8.65
C ASN A 46 21.82 7.51 -7.88
N LEU A 47 20.52 7.72 -8.08
CA LEU A 47 19.48 6.84 -7.55
C LEU A 47 19.72 5.39 -8.02
N PRO A 48 19.77 4.38 -7.12
CA PRO A 48 20.01 2.98 -7.51
C PRO A 48 18.96 2.36 -8.42
N GLY A 49 17.74 2.90 -8.39
CA GLY A 49 16.60 2.48 -9.21
C GLY A 49 15.27 2.90 -8.59
N PHE A 50 14.20 2.72 -9.36
CA PHE A 50 12.82 2.84 -8.91
C PHE A 50 12.28 1.47 -8.53
N GLY A 51 11.61 1.38 -7.39
CA GLY A 51 10.88 0.20 -6.95
C GLY A 51 9.43 0.25 -7.39
N TYR A 52 9.00 -0.76 -8.13
CA TYR A 52 7.63 -0.89 -8.61
C TYR A 52 6.88 -2.02 -7.92
N THR A 53 5.67 -1.78 -7.40
CA THR A 53 4.92 -2.83 -6.68
C THR A 53 4.19 -3.81 -7.60
N ALA A 54 4.05 -3.53 -8.90
CA ALA A 54 3.53 -4.52 -9.84
C ALA A 54 4.63 -5.52 -10.21
N LEU A 55 4.77 -6.56 -9.39
CA LEU A 55 5.89 -7.52 -9.43
C LEU A 55 6.02 -8.35 -10.72
N LYS A 56 5.03 -8.28 -11.60
CA LYS A 56 4.98 -8.99 -12.89
C LYS A 56 5.05 -8.05 -14.10
N ALA A 57 5.30 -6.76 -13.88
CA ALA A 57 5.39 -5.80 -14.96
C ALA A 57 6.62 -6.05 -15.84
N THR A 58 6.53 -5.60 -17.08
CA THR A 58 7.61 -5.66 -18.08
C THR A 58 8.03 -4.24 -18.48
N SER A 59 9.11 -4.11 -19.26
CA SER A 59 9.55 -2.82 -19.80
C SER A 59 8.53 -2.15 -20.73
N ALA A 60 7.53 -2.89 -21.23
CA ALA A 60 6.46 -2.33 -22.04
C ALA A 60 5.36 -1.63 -21.22
N GLN A 61 5.45 -1.65 -19.88
CA GLN A 61 4.42 -1.14 -18.98
C GLN A 61 4.92 -0.04 -18.04
N VAL A 62 6.21 0.29 -18.15
CA VAL A 62 6.86 1.35 -17.39
C VAL A 62 7.72 2.15 -18.35
N HIS A 63 7.39 3.43 -18.49
CA HIS A 63 8.05 4.33 -19.43
C HIS A 63 8.55 5.56 -18.69
N LEU A 64 9.74 6.02 -19.05
CA LEU A 64 10.31 7.25 -18.54
C LEU A 64 10.46 8.22 -19.71
N TYR A 65 9.93 9.43 -19.56
CA TYR A 65 10.00 10.48 -20.57
C TYR A 65 10.76 11.69 -20.04
N THR A 66 11.48 12.37 -20.91
CA THR A 66 12.00 13.72 -20.63
C THR A 66 10.86 14.76 -20.69
N ALA A 67 11.12 15.98 -20.24
CA ALA A 67 10.19 17.11 -20.42
C ALA A 67 9.79 17.35 -21.90
N ALA A 68 10.66 17.00 -22.86
CA ALA A 68 10.40 17.08 -24.30
C ALA A 68 9.63 15.87 -24.84
N LYS A 69 9.14 14.97 -23.96
CA LYS A 69 8.44 13.73 -24.30
C LYS A 69 9.28 12.73 -25.12
N THR A 70 10.60 12.84 -25.06
CA THR A 70 11.51 11.80 -25.56
C THR A 70 11.61 10.67 -24.55
N GLU A 71 11.38 9.44 -24.98
CA GLU A 71 11.48 8.25 -24.13
C GLU A 71 12.94 7.95 -23.76
N VAL A 72 13.17 7.67 -22.48
CA VAL A 72 14.44 7.24 -21.91
C VAL A 72 14.35 5.73 -21.68
N PRO A 73 15.19 4.92 -22.32
CA PRO A 73 15.10 3.48 -22.16
C PRO A 73 15.35 3.04 -20.72
N LEU A 74 14.55 2.08 -20.25
CA LEU A 74 14.62 1.49 -18.92
C LEU A 74 14.92 0.00 -19.00
N THR A 75 15.53 -0.53 -17.94
CA THR A 75 15.61 -1.95 -17.68
C THR A 75 14.72 -2.30 -16.50
N VAL A 76 14.03 -3.44 -16.62
CA VAL A 76 13.21 -4.02 -15.55
C VAL A 76 13.94 -5.26 -15.05
N GLY A 77 14.49 -5.16 -13.84
CA GLY A 77 15.26 -6.19 -13.16
C GLY A 77 14.38 -7.11 -12.29
N PRO A 78 15.01 -7.93 -11.43
CA PRO A 78 14.29 -8.85 -10.56
C PRO A 78 13.47 -8.14 -9.48
N VAL A 79 12.64 -8.91 -8.78
CA VAL A 79 11.96 -8.45 -7.57
C VAL A 79 12.93 -8.53 -6.39
N GLU A 80 13.25 -7.38 -5.79
CA GLU A 80 14.13 -7.26 -4.63
C GLU A 80 13.37 -6.58 -3.49
N GLY A 81 13.27 -7.23 -2.33
CA GLY A 81 12.65 -6.67 -1.14
C GLY A 81 11.18 -6.24 -1.32
N GLY A 82 10.44 -6.94 -2.19
CA GLY A 82 9.03 -6.68 -2.48
C GLY A 82 8.79 -5.61 -3.56
N TYR A 83 9.82 -5.20 -4.30
CA TYR A 83 9.72 -4.27 -5.42
C TYR A 83 10.39 -4.83 -6.66
N LEU A 84 9.76 -4.65 -7.81
CA LEU A 84 10.41 -4.84 -9.11
C LEU A 84 11.36 -3.67 -9.37
N LYS A 85 12.61 -3.98 -9.72
CA LYS A 85 13.66 -2.96 -9.94
C LYS A 85 13.56 -2.35 -11.33
N VAL A 86 13.46 -1.03 -11.41
CA VAL A 86 13.42 -0.30 -12.68
C VAL A 86 14.56 0.71 -12.73
N VAL A 87 15.45 0.60 -13.72
CA VAL A 87 16.68 1.42 -13.81
C VAL A 87 16.81 2.01 -15.21
N PRO A 88 17.04 3.32 -15.35
CA PRO A 88 17.41 3.93 -16.62
C PRO A 88 18.69 3.30 -17.18
N THR A 89 18.72 3.03 -18.49
CA THR A 89 19.93 2.48 -19.14
C THR A 89 21.04 3.51 -19.28
N SER A 90 20.68 4.80 -19.27
CA SER A 90 21.60 5.93 -19.37
C SER A 90 21.49 6.80 -18.12
N PRO A 91 22.60 7.42 -17.66
CA PRO A 91 22.56 8.38 -16.57
C PRO A 91 21.57 9.51 -16.85
N LEU A 92 20.82 9.91 -15.82
CA LEU A 92 19.88 11.03 -15.95
C LEU A 92 20.62 12.37 -15.89
N THR A 93 20.14 13.34 -16.67
CA THR A 93 20.78 14.66 -16.78
C THR A 93 20.38 15.54 -15.59
N VAL A 94 21.36 16.04 -14.86
CA VAL A 94 21.15 16.97 -13.73
C VAL A 94 20.40 18.23 -14.20
N GLY A 95 19.40 18.65 -13.43
CA GLY A 95 18.54 19.80 -13.71
C GLY A 95 17.39 19.50 -14.68
N ALA A 96 17.38 18.35 -15.36
CA ALA A 96 16.29 17.97 -16.25
C ALA A 96 15.09 17.42 -15.47
N SER A 97 13.89 17.66 -16.01
CA SER A 97 12.64 17.08 -15.52
C SER A 97 12.28 15.83 -16.32
N TYR A 98 11.77 14.84 -15.61
CA TYR A 98 11.32 13.58 -16.16
C TYR A 98 9.91 13.24 -15.69
N GLU A 99 9.24 12.41 -16.47
CA GLU A 99 7.90 11.90 -16.23
C GLU A 99 7.91 10.38 -16.34
N LEU A 100 7.58 9.72 -15.23
CA LEU A 100 7.49 8.27 -15.13
C LEU A 100 6.03 7.84 -15.25
N GLN A 101 5.72 7.13 -16.33
CA GLN A 101 4.41 6.55 -16.61
C GLN A 101 4.43 5.05 -16.32
N PHE A 102 3.36 4.54 -15.72
CA PHE A 102 3.21 3.12 -15.43
C PHE A 102 1.74 2.72 -15.41
N GLU A 103 1.45 1.50 -15.85
CA GLU A 103 0.09 0.97 -15.88
C GLU A 103 -0.29 0.30 -14.56
N SER A 104 -1.44 0.67 -13.99
CA SER A 104 -1.98 -0.04 -12.82
C SER A 104 -2.47 -1.43 -13.21
N PHE A 105 -1.89 -2.48 -12.63
CA PHE A 105 -2.35 -3.84 -12.81
C PHE A 105 -3.49 -4.16 -11.85
N CYS A 106 -4.73 -3.92 -12.26
CA CYS A 106 -5.89 -4.48 -11.60
C CYS A 106 -6.83 -5.08 -12.62
N GLY A 107 -7.00 -6.42 -12.59
CA GLY A 107 -7.91 -7.14 -13.48
C GLY A 107 -9.39 -6.96 -13.14
N TYR A 108 -9.73 -6.32 -12.02
CA TYR A 108 -11.09 -6.17 -11.53
C TYR A 108 -11.43 -4.70 -11.29
N GLY A 109 -12.18 -4.12 -12.25
CA GLY A 109 -12.85 -2.82 -12.13
C GLY A 109 -11.99 -1.59 -12.47
N PRO A 110 -12.64 -0.46 -12.80
CA PRO A 110 -11.95 0.80 -13.03
C PRO A 110 -11.39 1.33 -11.70
N TYR A 111 -10.08 1.23 -11.52
CA TYR A 111 -9.38 1.92 -10.44
C TYR A 111 -9.07 3.36 -10.86
N PRO A 112 -8.97 4.32 -9.91
CA PRO A 112 -8.45 5.64 -10.21
C PRO A 112 -7.07 5.50 -10.85
N ALA A 113 -6.96 6.01 -12.08
CA ALA A 113 -5.69 6.04 -12.79
C ALA A 113 -4.65 6.74 -11.91
N GLN A 114 -3.56 6.05 -11.60
CA GLN A 114 -2.40 6.70 -11.01
C GLN A 114 -1.83 7.64 -12.08
N GLY A 115 -1.79 8.93 -11.79
CA GLY A 115 -1.16 9.90 -12.68
C GLY A 115 0.35 9.63 -12.80
N PRO A 116 0.99 10.14 -13.86
CA PRO A 116 2.43 10.04 -13.99
C PRO A 116 3.15 10.70 -12.81
N ILE A 117 4.29 10.15 -12.42
CA ILE A 117 5.16 10.77 -11.41
C ILE A 117 6.14 11.69 -12.13
N THR A 118 6.16 12.96 -11.76
CA THR A 118 7.13 13.93 -12.29
C THR A 118 8.19 14.24 -11.25
N PHE A 119 9.44 14.34 -11.69
CA PHE A 119 10.56 14.69 -10.83
C PHE A 119 11.65 15.44 -11.58
N THR A 120 12.49 16.14 -10.83
CA THR A 120 13.69 16.84 -11.29
C THR A 120 14.93 16.10 -10.79
N VAL A 121 15.99 16.07 -11.60
CA VAL A 121 17.23 15.40 -11.21
C VAL A 121 18.16 16.39 -10.52
N ALA A 122 18.49 16.12 -9.26
CA ALA A 122 19.51 16.83 -8.51
C ALA A 122 20.92 16.26 -8.82
N PRO A 123 21.99 17.00 -8.50
CA PRO A 123 23.34 16.47 -8.51
C PRO A 123 23.44 15.15 -7.74
N ALA A 124 24.35 14.28 -8.15
CA ALA A 124 24.64 13.06 -7.41
C ALA A 124 25.06 13.38 -5.97
N ALA A 125 24.62 12.56 -5.02
CA ALA A 125 24.95 12.71 -3.61
C ALA A 125 25.41 11.36 -3.05
N PRO A 126 26.35 11.31 -2.09
CA PRO A 126 26.72 10.06 -1.44
C PRO A 126 25.48 9.38 -0.83
N LEU A 127 25.38 8.05 -0.95
CA LEU A 127 24.31 7.30 -0.29
C LEU A 127 24.49 7.43 1.24
N PRO A 128 23.42 7.73 2.00
CA PRO A 128 23.53 7.83 3.45
C PRO A 128 23.84 6.47 4.06
N THR A 129 24.76 6.44 5.02
CA THR A 129 25.07 5.25 5.83
C THR A 129 24.47 5.32 7.23
N GLU A 130 23.99 6.50 7.64
CA GLU A 130 23.42 6.77 8.95
C GLU A 130 22.11 7.53 8.80
N LEU A 131 21.12 7.16 9.61
CA LEU A 131 19.82 7.83 9.61
C LEU A 131 19.83 9.12 10.44
N GLY A 132 20.44 9.07 11.61
CA GLY A 132 20.43 10.14 12.60
C GLY A 132 20.18 9.62 14.01
N ALA A 133 19.72 10.52 14.88
CA ALA A 133 19.52 10.25 16.30
C ALA A 133 18.18 10.79 16.80
N VAL A 134 17.73 10.26 17.94
CA VAL A 134 16.50 10.70 18.61
C VAL A 134 16.75 12.05 19.26
N SER A 135 15.97 13.07 18.89
CA SER A 135 16.10 14.43 19.42
C SER A 135 15.39 14.59 20.77
N SER A 136 14.30 13.84 20.96
CA SER A 136 13.48 13.88 22.17
C SER A 136 12.97 12.48 22.48
N ALA A 137 12.94 12.11 23.75
CA ALA A 137 12.39 10.82 24.18
C ALA A 137 10.98 10.61 23.59
N PRO A 138 10.70 9.40 23.06
CA PRO A 138 9.38 9.09 22.53
C PRO A 138 8.33 9.19 23.64
N THR A 139 7.19 9.77 23.31
CA THR A 139 6.02 9.82 24.20
C THR A 139 4.95 8.85 23.67
N SER A 140 4.20 8.25 24.58
CA SER A 140 3.11 7.31 24.24
C SER A 140 1.80 7.72 24.86
N THR A 141 0.72 7.56 24.11
CA THR A 141 -0.66 7.61 24.60
C THR A 141 -1.37 6.32 24.24
N ALA A 142 -2.21 5.81 25.13
CA ALA A 142 -2.98 4.58 24.92
C ALA A 142 -4.48 4.88 25.00
N LYS A 143 -5.26 4.20 24.17
CA LYS A 143 -6.72 4.29 24.12
C LYS A 143 -7.31 2.88 24.09
N ASP A 144 -8.17 2.57 25.05
CA ASP A 144 -8.89 1.30 25.08
C ASP A 144 -10.15 1.39 24.21
N LEU A 145 -10.27 0.47 23.25
CA LEU A 145 -11.41 0.30 22.36
C LEU A 145 -11.95 -1.15 22.41
N GLY A 146 -11.71 -1.87 23.52
CA GLY A 146 -11.87 -3.32 23.64
C GLY A 146 -10.58 -4.07 23.29
N THR A 147 -9.76 -3.49 22.42
CA THR A 147 -8.32 -3.71 22.31
C THR A 147 -7.62 -2.37 22.52
N THR A 148 -6.42 -2.37 23.10
CA THR A 148 -5.70 -1.11 23.33
C THR A 148 -4.91 -0.68 22.11
N GLN A 149 -5.26 0.48 21.57
CA GLN A 149 -4.48 1.17 20.55
C GLN A 149 -3.50 2.10 21.25
N PHE A 150 -2.25 2.12 20.80
CA PHE A 150 -1.25 3.08 21.27
C PHE A 150 -0.84 4.02 20.13
N THR A 151 -0.50 5.25 20.50
CA THR A 151 0.09 6.25 19.61
C THR A 151 1.41 6.72 20.20
N ILE A 152 2.47 6.63 19.41
CA ILE A 152 3.83 7.07 19.75
C ILE A 152 4.13 8.35 18.99
N ALA A 153 4.60 9.38 19.68
CA ALA A 153 5.12 10.60 19.09
C ALA A 153 6.59 10.76 19.44
N ALA A 154 7.43 10.99 18.43
CA ALA A 154 8.88 11.12 18.59
C ALA A 154 9.46 12.10 17.55
N SER A 155 10.59 12.72 17.89
CA SER A 155 11.33 13.61 17.02
C SER A 155 12.74 13.08 16.82
N TYR A 156 13.22 13.11 15.58
CA TYR A 156 14.54 12.61 15.19
C TYR A 156 15.29 13.67 14.40
N THR A 157 16.54 13.90 14.77
CA THR A 157 17.48 14.73 14.03
C THR A 157 18.12 13.82 12.99
N LEU A 158 17.88 14.12 11.72
CA LEU A 158 18.42 13.34 10.62
C LEU A 158 19.89 13.70 10.40
N HIS A 159 20.69 12.70 10.07
CA HIS A 159 22.10 12.93 9.72
C HIS A 159 22.19 13.81 8.46
N ALA A 160 23.19 14.68 8.37
CA ALA A 160 23.30 15.66 7.28
C ALA A 160 23.34 15.02 5.89
N SER A 161 23.89 13.80 5.77
CA SER A 161 23.91 13.03 4.52
C SER A 161 22.52 12.64 4.02
N MET A 162 21.49 12.61 4.88
CA MET A 162 20.11 12.30 4.50
C MET A 162 19.46 13.43 3.71
N LYS A 163 19.91 14.68 3.86
CA LYS A 163 19.26 15.87 3.29
C LYS A 163 18.96 15.77 1.78
N PRO A 164 19.90 15.38 0.89
CA PRO A 164 19.60 15.22 -0.53
C PRO A 164 18.66 14.05 -0.84
N TRP A 165 18.47 13.13 0.11
CA TRP A 165 17.71 11.90 -0.07
C TRP A 165 16.38 11.87 0.69
N VAL A 166 16.13 12.83 1.59
CA VAL A 166 15.05 12.75 2.58
C VAL A 166 13.67 12.57 1.94
N ALA A 167 13.43 13.18 0.78
CA ALA A 167 12.18 13.03 0.05
C ALA A 167 12.06 11.68 -0.68
N ALA A 168 13.19 11.01 -0.96
CA ALA A 168 13.23 9.71 -1.62
C ALA A 168 13.07 8.54 -0.64
N TYR A 169 13.51 8.69 0.61
CA TYR A 169 13.37 7.65 1.62
C TYR A 169 11.92 7.49 2.08
N ARG A 170 11.50 6.24 2.30
CA ARG A 170 10.30 5.91 3.04
C ARG A 170 10.66 5.72 4.51
N PHE A 171 10.06 6.51 5.37
CA PHE A 171 10.23 6.40 6.82
C PHE A 171 9.14 5.51 7.42
N GLY A 172 9.51 4.72 8.42
CA GLY A 172 8.60 3.89 9.20
C GLY A 172 9.14 3.71 10.62
N VAL A 173 8.27 3.41 11.56
CA VAL A 173 8.65 3.06 12.93
C VAL A 173 8.51 1.56 13.11
N ALA A 174 9.52 0.95 13.72
CA ALA A 174 9.41 -0.36 14.29
C ALA A 174 9.17 -0.25 15.80
N PHE A 175 8.14 -0.93 16.27
CA PHE A 175 7.78 -1.09 17.67
C PHE A 175 8.01 -2.55 18.06
N ASP A 176 8.94 -2.80 18.98
CA ASP A 176 9.43 -4.13 19.33
C ASP A 176 9.74 -4.96 18.06
N ASP A 177 10.57 -4.39 17.19
CA ASP A 177 11.01 -4.93 15.89
C ASP A 177 9.94 -5.05 14.79
N ARG A 178 8.68 -4.72 15.09
CA ARG A 178 7.56 -4.84 14.15
C ARG A 178 7.19 -3.51 13.54
N PRO A 179 7.03 -3.41 12.21
CA PRO A 179 6.60 -2.18 11.58
C PRO A 179 5.17 -1.84 12.01
N ILE A 180 4.93 -0.58 12.35
CA ILE A 180 3.61 -0.06 12.70
C ILE A 180 3.21 1.09 11.76
N GLU A 181 1.93 1.43 11.74
CA GLU A 181 1.43 2.53 10.91
C GLU A 181 2.14 3.82 11.31
N THR A 182 2.80 4.48 10.36
CA THR A 182 3.68 5.62 10.65
C THR A 182 3.33 6.77 9.74
N LYS A 183 3.14 7.94 10.35
CA LYS A 183 3.08 9.23 9.66
C LYS A 183 4.32 10.03 10.02
N VAL A 184 5.04 10.50 9.02
CA VAL A 184 6.23 11.34 9.20
C VAL A 184 5.99 12.70 8.56
N THR A 185 6.33 13.75 9.30
CA THR A 185 6.37 15.13 8.83
C THR A 185 7.81 15.61 8.93
N LEU A 186 8.37 16.03 7.80
CA LEU A 186 9.72 16.59 7.77
C LEU A 186 9.66 18.09 8.04
N SER A 187 10.67 18.63 8.73
CA SER A 187 10.88 20.07 8.81
C SER A 187 11.12 20.67 7.42
N ALA A 188 10.92 21.99 7.28
CA ALA A 188 11.17 22.69 6.02
C ALA A 188 12.63 22.52 5.52
N ASN A 189 13.58 22.34 6.44
CA ASN A 189 14.99 22.13 6.13
C ASN A 189 15.34 20.66 5.84
N GLY A 190 14.43 19.73 6.13
CA GLY A 190 14.67 18.28 5.99
C GLY A 190 15.65 17.70 7.01
N ASP A 191 15.91 18.41 8.10
CA ASP A 191 16.85 18.05 9.18
C ASP A 191 16.17 17.36 10.37
N VAL A 192 14.85 17.50 10.51
CA VAL A 192 14.08 16.91 11.60
C VAL A 192 12.89 16.12 11.04
N ALA A 193 12.76 14.88 11.48
CA ALA A 193 11.59 14.04 11.24
C ALA A 193 10.71 14.01 12.49
N GLN A 194 9.51 14.58 12.38
CA GLN A 194 8.45 14.47 13.38
C GLN A 194 7.59 13.26 13.05
N VAL A 195 7.54 12.30 13.96
CA VAL A 195 6.93 10.99 13.72
C VAL A 195 5.76 10.78 14.63
N THR A 196 4.64 10.35 14.06
CA THR A 196 3.49 9.84 14.79
C THR A 196 3.20 8.44 14.29
N ALA A 197 3.33 7.45 15.16
CA ALA A 197 3.10 6.06 14.83
C ALA A 197 1.96 5.47 15.66
N LYS A 198 1.15 4.60 15.06
CA LYS A 198 0.00 3.96 15.68
C LYS A 198 0.13 2.45 15.57
N GLY A 199 -0.15 1.77 16.66
CA GLY A 199 -0.15 0.32 16.73
C GLY A 199 -1.21 -0.18 17.71
N TRP A 200 -1.29 -1.50 17.80
CA TRP A 200 -2.21 -2.19 18.70
C TRP A 200 -1.39 -3.06 19.65
N CYS A 201 -1.74 -3.02 20.93
CA CYS A 201 -1.19 -3.94 21.90
C CYS A 201 -1.65 -5.36 21.57
N ASP A 202 -0.71 -6.28 21.63
CA ASP A 202 -0.94 -7.72 21.55
C ASP A 202 -0.34 -8.41 22.78
N GLU A 203 -0.48 -9.73 22.85
CA GLU A 203 0.00 -10.51 23.98
C GLU A 203 1.52 -10.36 24.20
N ALA A 204 2.30 -10.33 23.12
CA ALA A 204 3.75 -10.17 23.18
C ALA A 204 4.18 -8.80 23.73
N SER A 205 3.47 -7.74 23.36
CA SER A 205 3.71 -6.39 23.92
C SER A 205 3.21 -6.30 25.36
N ALA A 206 2.04 -6.88 25.67
CA ALA A 206 1.47 -6.81 27.01
C ALA A 206 2.34 -7.47 28.09
N ALA A 207 3.20 -8.42 27.70
CA ALA A 207 4.16 -9.06 28.60
C ALA A 207 5.33 -8.15 29.01
N LYS A 208 5.50 -6.97 28.41
CA LYS A 208 6.64 -6.07 28.63
C LYS A 208 6.17 -4.68 29.08
N PRO A 209 6.76 -4.10 30.14
CA PRO A 209 6.47 -2.72 30.55
C PRO A 209 7.27 -1.67 29.77
N LYS A 210 8.27 -2.10 29.00
CA LYS A 210 9.17 -1.24 28.22
C LYS A 210 9.23 -1.74 26.79
N HIS A 211 9.14 -0.81 25.85
CA HIS A 211 9.07 -1.11 24.43
C HIS A 211 10.17 -0.40 23.66
N SER A 212 10.74 -1.11 22.69
CA SER A 212 11.74 -0.58 21.77
C SER A 212 11.07 0.15 20.62
N VAL A 213 11.50 1.38 20.36
CA VAL A 213 11.07 2.22 19.25
C VAL A 213 12.28 2.55 18.40
N VAL A 214 12.24 2.15 17.13
CA VAL A 214 13.31 2.38 16.16
C VAL A 214 12.74 3.10 14.95
N LEU A 215 13.31 4.24 14.58
CA LEU A 215 13.02 4.85 13.28
C LEU A 215 13.81 4.09 12.20
N ARG A 216 13.10 3.66 11.17
CA ARG A 216 13.64 3.02 9.98
C ARG A 216 13.44 3.95 8.79
N ALA A 217 14.45 4.04 7.94
CA ALA A 217 14.34 4.70 6.65
C ALA A 217 14.83 3.73 5.57
N ARG A 218 13.99 3.54 4.55
CA ARG A 218 14.28 2.63 3.45
C ARG A 218 14.22 3.35 2.11
N LEU A 219 15.29 3.18 1.34
CA LEU A 219 15.32 3.48 -0.08
C LEU A 219 15.27 2.14 -0.85
N PRO A 220 14.58 2.05 -1.99
CA PRO A 220 14.60 0.83 -2.80
C PRO A 220 16.02 0.41 -3.16
N PHE A 221 16.29 -0.90 -3.07
CA PHE A 221 17.58 -1.52 -3.44
C PHE A 221 18.80 -1.03 -2.65
N THR A 222 18.59 -0.47 -1.45
CA THR A 222 19.64 -0.19 -0.49
C THR A 222 19.37 -0.89 0.83
N THR A 223 20.37 -0.89 1.71
CA THR A 223 20.19 -1.28 3.11
C THR A 223 19.20 -0.34 3.79
N THR A 224 18.37 -0.90 4.68
CA THR A 224 17.53 -0.11 5.60
C THR A 224 18.45 0.59 6.59
N LEU A 225 18.25 1.89 6.77
CA LEU A 225 18.92 2.65 7.81
C LEU A 225 18.05 2.69 9.05
N GLU A 226 18.66 2.57 10.21
CA GLU A 226 17.97 2.53 11.50
C GLU A 226 18.63 3.50 12.48
N THR A 227 17.84 4.09 13.37
CA THR A 227 18.37 4.78 14.55
C THR A 227 18.73 3.79 15.64
N ALA A 228 19.51 4.22 16.63
CA ALA A 228 19.59 3.47 17.87
C ALA A 228 18.19 3.27 18.49
N PRO A 229 17.91 2.11 19.10
CA PRO A 229 16.65 1.88 19.80
C PRO A 229 16.42 2.90 20.91
N SER A 230 15.22 3.48 20.95
CA SER A 230 14.74 4.27 22.06
C SER A 230 13.72 3.49 22.87
N VAL A 231 13.74 3.66 24.18
CA VAL A 231 12.80 2.97 25.07
C VAL A 231 11.64 3.89 25.40
N VAL A 232 10.42 3.38 25.23
CA VAL A 232 9.21 4.01 25.76
C VAL A 232 8.60 3.10 26.81
N GLU A 233 8.21 3.68 27.94
CA GLU A 233 7.61 2.94 29.06
C GLU A 233 6.11 3.22 29.09
N PHE A 234 5.32 2.19 28.78
CA PHE A 234 3.88 2.20 29.04
C PHE A 234 3.38 0.76 29.16
N ALA A 235 2.32 0.57 29.93
CA ALA A 235 1.68 -0.73 30.03
C ALA A 235 0.76 -0.95 28.83
N CYS A 236 1.03 -1.96 28.02
CA CYS A 236 0.06 -2.53 27.12
C CYS A 236 -0.86 -3.48 27.91
N PRO A 237 -2.13 -3.13 28.18
CA PRO A 237 -3.03 -4.08 28.81
C PRO A 237 -3.30 -5.23 27.82
N ALA A 238 -3.24 -6.46 28.33
CA ALA A 238 -3.55 -7.63 27.53
C ALA A 238 -4.98 -7.52 26.95
N PRO A 239 -5.20 -7.84 25.67
CA PRO A 239 -6.53 -7.79 25.10
C PRO A 239 -7.44 -8.75 25.87
N LYS A 240 -8.56 -8.24 26.39
CA LYS A 240 -9.56 -9.05 27.08
C LYS A 240 -10.40 -9.79 26.05
N PHE A 241 -9.78 -10.71 25.30
CA PHE A 241 -10.55 -11.69 24.54
C PHE A 241 -11.17 -12.65 25.56
N THR A 242 -12.42 -12.41 25.94
CA THR A 242 -13.22 -13.48 26.55
C THR A 242 -13.33 -14.55 25.48
N THR A 243 -12.58 -15.64 25.62
CA THR A 243 -12.79 -16.83 24.80
C THR A 243 -14.28 -17.13 24.87
N PRO A 244 -15.03 -17.10 23.75
CA PRO A 244 -16.43 -17.48 23.80
C PRO A 244 -16.49 -18.87 24.44
N PRO A 245 -17.46 -19.12 25.34
CA PRO A 245 -17.59 -20.42 25.97
C PRO A 245 -17.54 -21.46 24.86
N GLN A 246 -16.65 -22.45 24.97
CA GLN A 246 -16.61 -23.56 24.04
C GLN A 246 -17.99 -24.21 24.10
N THR A 247 -18.83 -23.91 23.12
CA THR A 247 -19.99 -24.73 22.85
C THR A 247 -19.42 -26.03 22.34
N THR A 248 -19.32 -27.01 23.24
CA THR A 248 -19.05 -28.40 22.85
C THR A 248 -20.01 -28.68 21.69
N PRO A 249 -19.52 -28.94 20.46
CA PRO A 249 -20.41 -29.23 19.36
C PRO A 249 -21.24 -30.45 19.78
N VAL A 250 -22.55 -30.25 19.92
CA VAL A 250 -23.48 -31.35 20.10
C VAL A 250 -23.46 -32.10 18.78
N ILE A 251 -22.60 -33.12 18.69
CA ILE A 251 -22.60 -34.06 17.58
C ILE A 251 -23.98 -34.73 17.63
N PRO A 252 -24.86 -34.53 16.63
CA PRO A 252 -26.11 -35.27 16.56
C PRO A 252 -25.75 -36.75 16.51
N ALA A 253 -26.40 -37.56 17.35
CA ALA A 253 -26.18 -39.00 17.35
C ALA A 253 -26.34 -39.56 15.92
N PRO A 254 -25.45 -40.45 15.46
CA PRO A 254 -25.55 -41.03 14.13
C PRO A 254 -26.87 -41.78 14.00
N SER A 255 -27.74 -41.31 13.10
CA SER A 255 -28.96 -42.03 12.73
C SER A 255 -28.55 -43.30 11.98
N THR A 256 -28.69 -44.44 12.64
CA THR A 256 -28.54 -45.78 12.04
C THR A 256 -29.72 -46.05 11.10
N THR A 257 -29.57 -45.70 9.82
CA THR A 257 -30.44 -46.24 8.77
C THR A 257 -29.62 -47.13 7.85
N ALA A 258 -30.08 -48.36 7.74
CA ALA A 258 -29.39 -49.51 7.19
C ALA A 258 -29.26 -49.47 5.65
N SER A 259 -28.12 -50.02 5.20
CA SER A 259 -27.96 -51.00 4.11
C SER A 259 -28.71 -50.77 2.78
N GLY A 260 -27.95 -50.37 1.75
CA GLY A 260 -28.35 -50.41 0.35
C GLY A 260 -27.13 -50.57 -0.56
N ALA A 261 -27.17 -51.64 -1.36
CA ALA A 261 -26.16 -52.28 -2.23
C ALA A 261 -25.28 -51.40 -3.16
N PRO A 262 -24.16 -51.96 -3.67
CA PRO A 262 -23.15 -51.25 -4.47
C PRO A 262 -23.55 -51.16 -5.94
N SER A 263 -23.31 -50.02 -6.59
CA SER A 263 -23.40 -49.88 -8.05
C SER A 263 -22.21 -49.11 -8.61
N ALA A 264 -21.48 -49.83 -9.47
CA ALA A 264 -20.67 -49.44 -10.63
C ALA A 264 -19.51 -48.42 -10.48
N PRO A 265 -18.33 -48.71 -11.07
CA PRO A 265 -17.23 -47.77 -11.18
C PRO A 265 -17.48 -46.80 -12.34
N THR A 266 -17.66 -45.52 -12.03
CA THR A 266 -17.64 -44.46 -13.05
C THR A 266 -16.20 -43.98 -13.24
N THR A 267 -15.66 -44.26 -14.41
CA THR A 267 -14.37 -43.78 -14.92
C THR A 267 -14.32 -42.25 -14.81
N THR A 268 -13.45 -41.73 -13.96
CA THR A 268 -13.20 -40.28 -13.88
C THR A 268 -12.00 -39.97 -14.75
N THR A 269 -12.26 -39.37 -15.91
CA THR A 269 -11.24 -38.85 -16.81
C THR A 269 -10.58 -37.63 -16.17
N THR A 270 -9.28 -37.71 -15.97
CA THR A 270 -8.43 -36.60 -15.50
C THR A 270 -8.31 -35.59 -16.63
N THR A 271 -9.09 -34.50 -16.57
CA THR A 271 -8.82 -33.31 -17.39
C THR A 271 -8.13 -32.27 -16.51
N THR A 272 -6.81 -32.31 -16.53
CA THR A 272 -5.96 -31.17 -16.22
C THR A 272 -6.23 -30.12 -17.29
N ASP A 273 -6.88 -29.01 -16.93
CA ASP A 273 -6.77 -27.69 -17.56
C ASP A 273 -7.81 -26.73 -16.96
N GLY A 274 -7.48 -26.18 -15.79
CA GLY A 274 -8.20 -25.06 -15.18
C GLY A 274 -7.81 -23.73 -15.82
N GLY A 275 -8.10 -23.56 -17.11
CA GLY A 275 -7.98 -22.28 -17.79
C GLY A 275 -9.23 -21.44 -17.58
N CYS A 276 -9.18 -20.47 -16.66
CA CYS A 276 -10.20 -19.40 -16.60
C CYS A 276 -10.00 -18.42 -17.77
N SER A 277 -10.38 -18.82 -18.97
CA SER A 277 -10.57 -17.91 -20.09
C SER A 277 -11.97 -17.31 -20.01
N LEU A 278 -12.08 -16.13 -19.40
CA LEU A 278 -13.23 -15.26 -19.59
C LEU A 278 -13.06 -14.56 -20.94
N ALA A 279 -13.94 -14.91 -21.87
CA ALA A 279 -14.09 -14.23 -23.14
C ALA A 279 -14.37 -12.74 -22.90
N ALA A 280 -13.48 -11.88 -23.38
CA ALA A 280 -13.70 -10.44 -23.41
C ALA A 280 -14.77 -10.12 -24.47
N THR A 281 -15.99 -9.84 -24.04
CA THR A 281 -17.00 -9.20 -24.87
C THR A 281 -16.53 -7.77 -25.18
N ARG A 282 -15.96 -7.56 -26.37
CA ARG A 282 -15.72 -6.23 -26.93
C ARG A 282 -17.06 -5.50 -27.07
N ALA A 283 -17.32 -4.52 -26.22
CA ALA A 283 -18.34 -3.52 -26.48
C ALA A 283 -17.81 -2.58 -27.57
N VAL A 284 -18.40 -2.68 -28.76
CA VAL A 284 -18.20 -1.73 -29.87
C VAL A 284 -18.92 -0.44 -29.48
N ALA A 285 -18.16 0.62 -29.20
CA ALA A 285 -18.72 1.96 -29.04
C ALA A 285 -19.01 2.57 -30.44
N PRO A 286 -20.13 3.29 -30.61
CA PRO A 286 -20.45 3.94 -31.87
C PRO A 286 -19.59 5.20 -32.12
N PRO A 287 -19.40 5.60 -33.39
CA PRO A 287 -18.61 6.78 -33.74
C PRO A 287 -19.41 8.05 -33.45
N PHE A 288 -18.92 8.88 -32.52
CA PHE A 288 -19.39 10.26 -32.40
C PHE A 288 -18.57 11.17 -33.30
N ALA A 289 -19.28 11.78 -34.22
CA ALA A 289 -18.83 12.73 -35.20
C ALA A 289 -18.30 14.02 -34.56
N ALA A 290 -17.40 14.65 -35.31
CA ALA A 290 -16.73 15.90 -35.05
C ALA A 290 -17.66 17.09 -34.75
N LEU A 291 -17.27 17.90 -33.78
CA LEU A 291 -17.51 19.35 -33.77
C LEU A 291 -16.22 20.05 -33.35
N ALA A 292 -15.68 20.84 -34.27
CA ALA A 292 -14.56 21.75 -34.08
C ALA A 292 -15.07 23.15 -33.63
N PRO A 293 -14.23 24.20 -33.56
CA PRO A 293 -13.89 24.88 -32.32
C PRO A 293 -14.56 26.26 -32.17
N LEU A 294 -14.66 26.74 -30.93
CA LEU A 294 -15.07 28.12 -30.65
C LEU A 294 -14.17 28.77 -29.57
N ALA A 295 -13.41 29.75 -30.05
CA ALA A 295 -13.03 31.03 -29.44
C ALA A 295 -12.63 31.09 -27.95
N LEU A 296 -11.39 31.49 -27.64
CA LEU A 296 -10.89 32.88 -27.50
C LEU A 296 -11.32 33.59 -26.19
N ALA A 297 -10.29 34.04 -25.46
CA ALA A 297 -10.26 35.14 -24.50
C ALA A 297 -10.84 34.92 -23.09
N LEU A 298 -9.96 34.75 -22.10
CA LEU A 298 -9.98 35.33 -20.74
C LEU A 298 -8.74 34.76 -20.00
N GLY A 299 -7.81 35.47 -19.37
CA GLY A 299 -7.55 36.88 -19.21
C GLY A 299 -6.16 37.00 -18.57
N LEU A 300 -5.28 37.80 -19.17
CA LEU A 300 -4.06 38.29 -18.53
C LEU A 300 -4.46 39.21 -17.37
N ALA A 301 -4.33 38.75 -16.13
CA ALA A 301 -4.27 39.64 -14.97
C ALA A 301 -3.73 38.90 -13.75
N LEU A 302 -2.40 38.85 -13.57
CA LEU A 302 -1.72 38.81 -12.27
C LEU A 302 -0.19 38.83 -12.49
N ARG A 303 0.30 39.93 -13.06
CA ARG A 303 1.73 40.25 -13.10
C ARG A 303 1.94 41.71 -12.70
N ARG A 304 1.78 42.00 -11.41
CA ARG A 304 2.29 43.23 -10.76
C ARG A 304 2.15 43.10 -9.25
N ARG A 305 3.24 42.70 -8.58
CA ARG A 305 3.62 43.10 -7.20
C ARG A 305 5.00 42.51 -6.90
N ARG A 306 6.02 43.19 -7.41
CA ARG A 306 7.33 43.28 -6.76
C ARG A 306 7.58 44.77 -6.49
N THR A 307 8.50 45.04 -5.56
CA THR A 307 9.12 46.33 -5.17
C THR A 307 8.32 47.27 -4.25
N ALA A 308 8.42 46.98 -2.95
CA ALA A 308 8.68 47.90 -1.82
C ALA A 308 8.67 46.95 -0.59
N VAL A 309 9.77 46.67 0.11
CA VAL A 309 10.36 47.54 1.13
C VAL A 309 11.83 47.12 1.30
N ALA A 310 12.73 48.03 0.95
CA ALA A 310 14.09 48.10 1.47
C ALA A 310 14.35 49.59 1.73
N ALA A 311 15.10 49.88 2.80
CA ALA A 311 15.41 51.18 3.41
C ALA A 311 14.47 51.59 4.56
N VAL A 312 15.06 52.23 5.59
CA VAL A 312 14.55 52.62 6.93
C VAL A 312 14.86 51.49 7.95
N ILE A 313 15.90 51.50 8.80
CA ILE A 313 16.73 52.55 9.41
C ILE A 313 18.10 51.95 9.78
N ALA A 314 19.17 52.57 9.29
CA ALA A 314 20.44 52.67 10.01
C ALA A 314 20.42 54.02 10.73
N ASN A 315 20.33 54.04 12.06
CA ASN A 315 20.86 55.11 12.93
C ASN A 315 20.50 54.90 14.41
N LYS A 316 21.51 54.50 15.20
CA LYS A 316 21.79 54.87 16.61
C LYS A 316 23.00 54.01 17.01
N GLY A 317 24.22 54.50 17.21
CA GLY A 317 24.63 55.85 17.58
C GLY A 317 24.67 55.97 19.11
N ASP A 318 25.86 55.72 19.65
CA ASP A 318 26.46 56.15 20.93
C ASP A 318 25.56 56.70 22.05
N SER A 319 25.59 55.99 23.18
CA SER A 319 25.79 56.52 24.55
C SER A 319 26.18 55.38 25.47
#